data_AF-A0A8H6TWE8-F1
#
_entry.id   AF-A0A8H6TWE8-F1
#
_cell.length_a   1.000
_cell.length_b   1.000
_cell.length_c   1.000
_cell.angle_alpha   90.00
_cell.angle_beta   90.00
_cell.angle_gamma   90.00
#
_symmetry.space_group_name_H-M   'P 1'
#
loop_
_entity.id
_entity.type
_entity.pdbx_description
1 polymer ?
#
loop_
_entity_poly.entity_id
_entity_poly.type
_entity_poly.pdbx_seq_one_letter_code
_entity_poly.pdbx_strand_id
1 'polypeptide(L)'
;MIVPGDAEPKMTDTPLDAPPAYDGANASSSSRAPIVEKPLARVPPTSPTSPSSSTVNHGAQSRVVQKSTWTSLGDDVGNLLSDMGIGSAQSRVAREVRKTTFALIHDLVRDQTADSNISCVGILESCSEVCAAQQVNMPNLLQQPYIEGHTPLYWAIVKRPVDDSEPPASFELPPLIRALLAYSAPLKESTIKDIHLACLHNCDQWLYQSLRLCPDFAALSRKDQLLLGVQVPPDAVVVGAPARHDAPFTVEFAFVQFQKRMRVSQDVHLEFISHARMWQMSFFVASNTSGLDDGQWAARLKMYENGPITSVTATYELEAHSSDDTPNETVSLELQGKLGPPSQCYPLHVALPDAVQYPRSPFLTADGVLRGKLTVQIKNK
;
A
#
# COMPACT_ATOMS: atom_id res chain seq x y z
N MET A 1 36.93 -52.90 15.04
CA MET A 1 35.99 -53.69 15.85
C MET A 1 36.14 -53.26 17.29
N ILE A 2 35.46 -52.16 17.67
CA ILE A 2 35.27 -51.70 19.05
C ILE A 2 33.87 -51.09 19.09
N VAL A 3 33.07 -51.55 20.04
CA VAL A 3 31.64 -51.29 20.25
C VAL A 3 31.42 -49.89 20.86
N PRO A 4 30.35 -49.16 20.49
CA PRO A 4 30.01 -47.86 21.08
C PRO A 4 29.21 -48.03 22.38
N GLY A 5 29.50 -47.19 23.37
CA GLY A 5 28.73 -47.07 24.60
C GLY A 5 27.67 -45.98 24.48
N ASP A 6 26.42 -46.37 24.60
CA ASP A 6 25.25 -45.50 24.76
C ASP A 6 25.29 -44.80 26.13
N ALA A 7 25.07 -43.49 26.12
CA ALA A 7 24.82 -42.69 27.32
C ALA A 7 23.46 -42.00 27.19
N GLU A 8 22.48 -42.53 27.90
CA GLU A 8 21.16 -41.91 28.12
C GLU A 8 21.28 -40.58 28.89
N PRO A 9 20.58 -39.52 28.46
CA PRO A 9 20.35 -38.35 29.31
C PRO A 9 19.16 -38.57 30.25
N LYS A 10 19.46 -38.46 31.56
CA LYS A 10 18.50 -38.47 32.68
C LYS A 10 17.48 -37.33 32.57
N MET A 11 16.21 -37.72 32.58
CA MET A 11 15.04 -36.91 32.94
C MET A 11 15.25 -36.22 34.30
N THR A 12 15.06 -34.90 34.34
CA THR A 12 14.97 -34.12 35.58
C THR A 12 13.58 -33.51 35.65
N ASP A 13 12.77 -34.05 36.54
CA ASP A 13 11.46 -33.53 36.94
C ASP A 13 11.61 -32.13 37.55
N THR A 14 10.86 -31.17 37.04
CA THR A 14 10.67 -29.86 37.68
C THR A 14 9.19 -29.69 38.03
N PRO A 15 8.85 -29.29 39.27
CA PRO A 15 7.48 -29.34 39.78
C PRO A 15 6.58 -28.20 39.30
N LEU A 16 5.30 -28.57 39.24
CA LEU A 16 4.09 -27.77 39.03
C LEU A 16 4.06 -26.47 39.84
N ASP A 17 3.92 -25.34 39.14
CA ASP A 17 3.34 -24.11 39.69
C ASP A 17 2.35 -23.54 38.68
N ALA A 18 1.12 -24.06 38.72
CA ALA A 18 0.00 -23.59 37.93
C ALA A 18 -0.90 -22.72 38.81
N PRO A 19 -1.29 -21.51 38.37
CA PRO A 19 -2.20 -20.66 39.12
C PRO A 19 -3.62 -21.27 39.18
N PRO A 20 -4.40 -20.97 40.24
CA PRO A 20 -5.74 -21.52 40.43
C PRO A 20 -6.71 -21.06 39.34
N ALA A 21 -7.48 -22.02 38.81
CA ALA A 21 -8.60 -21.76 37.93
C ALA A 21 -9.72 -21.06 38.71
N TYR A 22 -10.14 -19.89 38.24
CA TYR A 22 -11.37 -19.25 38.69
C TYR A 22 -12.54 -19.78 37.85
N ASP A 23 -13.27 -20.75 38.40
CA ASP A 23 -14.63 -21.07 37.95
C ASP A 23 -15.58 -19.98 38.48
N GLY A 24 -16.05 -19.14 37.55
CA GLY A 24 -17.00 -18.05 37.80
C GLY A 24 -18.34 -18.30 37.11
N ALA A 25 -19.17 -19.09 37.78
CA ALA A 25 -20.63 -19.19 37.77
C ALA A 25 -21.50 -18.45 36.72
N ASN A 26 -22.42 -19.28 36.17
CA ASN A 26 -23.86 -19.06 36.02
C ASN A 26 -24.43 -18.06 35.00
N ALA A 27 -24.97 -18.65 33.93
CA ALA A 27 -26.41 -18.71 33.61
C ALA A 27 -27.28 -17.48 33.90
N SER A 28 -27.83 -16.90 32.83
CA SER A 28 -29.23 -16.48 32.79
C SER A 28 -29.75 -16.42 31.36
N SER A 29 -30.62 -17.37 31.07
CA SER A 29 -31.64 -17.41 30.03
C SER A 29 -32.34 -16.06 29.83
N SER A 30 -32.42 -15.60 28.58
CA SER A 30 -33.39 -14.56 28.19
C SER A 30 -34.49 -15.17 27.32
N SER A 31 -35.70 -14.98 27.83
CA SER A 31 -36.99 -15.47 27.38
C SER A 31 -37.43 -14.86 26.05
N ARG A 32 -37.83 -15.75 25.15
CA ARG A 32 -38.53 -15.44 23.90
C ARG A 32 -39.99 -15.04 24.22
N ALA A 33 -40.35 -13.79 23.91
CA ALA A 33 -41.73 -13.31 24.03
C ALA A 33 -42.60 -13.80 22.84
N PRO A 34 -43.92 -13.96 23.02
CA PRO A 34 -44.83 -14.47 21.99
C PRO A 34 -45.24 -13.37 21.01
N ILE A 35 -45.20 -13.71 19.73
CA ILE A 35 -45.75 -12.92 18.62
C ILE A 35 -47.28 -13.00 18.69
N VAL A 36 -47.92 -11.84 18.85
CA VAL A 36 -49.38 -11.69 18.75
C VAL A 36 -49.73 -11.50 17.28
N GLU A 37 -50.36 -12.51 16.68
CA GLU A 37 -51.01 -12.42 15.38
C GLU A 37 -52.28 -11.56 15.49
N LYS A 38 -52.42 -10.56 14.61
CA LYS A 38 -53.63 -9.74 14.47
C LYS A 38 -54.25 -9.97 13.08
N PRO A 39 -55.59 -10.08 12.96
CA PRO A 39 -56.24 -10.64 11.77
C PRO A 39 -56.34 -9.65 10.60
N LEU A 40 -56.30 -10.25 9.41
CA LEU A 40 -56.53 -9.69 8.08
C LEU A 40 -57.84 -8.87 7.96
N ALA A 41 -57.72 -7.64 7.44
CA ALA A 41 -58.82 -6.91 6.82
C ALA A 41 -58.55 -6.76 5.32
N ARG A 42 -59.49 -7.28 4.52
CA ARG A 42 -59.57 -7.19 3.05
C ARG A 42 -59.79 -5.74 2.60
N VAL A 43 -59.03 -5.30 1.59
CA VAL A 43 -59.27 -4.08 0.80
C VAL A 43 -59.24 -4.45 -0.70
N PRO A 44 -60.08 -3.85 -1.57
CA PRO A 44 -60.34 -4.34 -2.93
C PRO A 44 -59.30 -3.92 -3.97
N PRO A 45 -59.31 -4.51 -5.19
CA PRO A 45 -58.29 -4.27 -6.20
C PRO A 45 -58.57 -2.96 -6.96
N THR A 46 -57.66 -2.00 -6.85
CA THR A 46 -57.53 -0.89 -7.80
C THR A 46 -56.25 -1.07 -8.61
N SER A 47 -56.43 -1.20 -9.92
CA SER A 47 -55.38 -1.24 -10.94
C SER A 47 -54.49 0.02 -10.87
N PRO A 48 -53.17 -0.11 -11.07
CA PRO A 48 -52.34 1.03 -11.43
C PRO A 48 -51.78 0.90 -12.85
N THR A 49 -52.20 1.86 -13.65
CA THR A 49 -51.54 2.40 -14.83
C THR A 49 -50.07 2.71 -14.54
N SER A 50 -49.19 2.31 -15.46
CA SER A 50 -47.77 2.65 -15.46
C SER A 50 -47.55 4.17 -15.59
N PRO A 51 -46.61 4.73 -14.82
CA PRO A 51 -45.63 5.60 -15.44
C PRO A 51 -44.20 5.36 -14.92
N SER A 52 -43.30 5.24 -15.88
CA SER A 52 -41.87 5.59 -15.91
C SER A 52 -41.27 6.13 -14.60
N SER A 53 -40.57 5.27 -13.86
CA SER A 53 -39.67 5.66 -12.78
C SER A 53 -38.28 5.98 -13.35
N SER A 54 -37.94 7.27 -13.34
CA SER A 54 -36.58 7.76 -13.37
C SER A 54 -35.83 7.27 -12.13
N THR A 55 -34.80 6.46 -12.33
CA THR A 55 -33.88 6.01 -11.27
C THR A 55 -33.08 7.21 -10.75
N VAL A 56 -33.49 7.74 -9.59
CA VAL A 56 -32.68 8.69 -8.80
C VAL A 56 -31.60 7.87 -8.10
N ASN A 57 -30.42 7.83 -8.70
CA ASN A 57 -29.20 7.37 -8.03
C ASN A 57 -28.88 8.36 -6.90
N HIS A 58 -29.08 7.95 -5.65
CA HIS A 58 -28.39 8.55 -4.52
C HIS A 58 -26.93 8.06 -4.51
N GLY A 59 -26.14 8.57 -5.47
CA GLY A 59 -24.70 8.54 -5.35
C GLY A 59 -24.31 9.51 -4.23
N ALA A 60 -23.67 9.00 -3.19
CA ALA A 60 -22.98 9.81 -2.20
C ALA A 60 -21.96 10.68 -2.95
N GLN A 61 -22.33 11.95 -3.19
CA GLN A 61 -21.43 12.94 -3.74
C GLN A 61 -20.34 13.18 -2.70
N SER A 62 -19.17 12.59 -2.95
CA SER A 62 -17.91 13.04 -2.38
C SER A 62 -17.83 14.55 -2.66
N ARG A 63 -17.99 15.37 -1.62
CA ARG A 63 -17.69 16.79 -1.70
C ARG A 63 -16.23 16.90 -2.09
N VAL A 64 -15.99 17.19 -3.36
CA VAL A 64 -14.68 17.59 -3.86
C VAL A 64 -14.34 18.86 -3.09
N VAL A 65 -13.55 18.72 -2.02
CA VAL A 65 -12.90 19.83 -1.32
C VAL A 65 -12.22 20.63 -2.41
N GLN A 66 -12.69 21.85 -2.65
CA GLN A 66 -12.11 22.72 -3.66
C GLN A 66 -10.65 22.95 -3.29
N LYS A 67 -9.73 22.30 -4.02
CA LYS A 67 -8.29 22.50 -3.93
C LYS A 67 -7.98 23.93 -4.37
N SER A 68 -8.10 24.89 -3.46
CA SER A 68 -7.58 26.25 -3.68
C SER A 68 -6.08 26.11 -3.90
N THR A 69 -5.62 26.45 -5.10
CA THR A 69 -4.23 26.30 -5.51
C THR A 69 -3.38 27.33 -4.78
N TRP A 70 -2.85 26.96 -3.60
CA TRP A 70 -1.85 27.74 -2.89
C TRP A 70 -0.53 27.64 -3.66
N THR A 71 -0.13 28.71 -4.34
CA THR A 71 1.19 28.79 -4.99
C THR A 71 2.27 28.87 -3.92
N SER A 72 2.87 27.72 -3.62
CA SER A 72 4.04 27.56 -2.75
C SER A 72 5.29 28.15 -3.43
N LEU A 73 5.68 29.35 -3.03
CA LEU A 73 6.96 29.98 -3.32
C LEU A 73 7.35 30.78 -2.08
N GLY A 74 8.03 30.14 -1.11
CA GLY A 74 8.78 30.86 -0.06
C GLY A 74 8.52 30.55 1.43
N ASP A 75 8.05 29.36 1.81
CA ASP A 75 7.71 29.06 3.23
C ASP A 75 8.92 28.85 4.18
N ASP A 76 10.13 28.55 3.69
CA ASP A 76 11.24 28.17 4.59
C ASP A 76 11.96 29.36 5.24
N VAL A 77 11.90 30.57 4.67
CA VAL A 77 12.62 31.74 5.22
C VAL A 77 11.78 32.46 6.29
N GLY A 78 10.44 32.34 6.26
CA GLY A 78 9.53 33.02 7.18
C GLY A 78 9.48 32.43 8.60
N ASN A 79 9.81 31.14 8.76
CA ASN A 79 9.77 30.49 10.08
C ASN A 79 10.89 30.95 11.03
N LEU A 80 12.03 31.42 10.50
CA LEU A 80 13.21 31.73 11.32
C LEU A 80 13.11 33.09 12.04
N LEU A 81 12.36 34.04 11.50
CA LEU A 81 12.13 35.36 12.14
C LEU A 81 10.96 35.35 13.14
N SER A 82 10.05 34.38 13.02
CA SER A 82 8.87 34.28 13.88
C SER A 82 9.19 33.80 15.30
N ASP A 83 10.33 33.14 15.49
CA ASP A 83 10.76 32.57 16.78
C ASP A 83 11.48 33.59 17.69
N MET A 84 11.82 34.78 17.18
CA MET A 84 12.47 35.86 17.95
C MET A 84 11.50 36.73 18.79
N GLY A 85 10.27 36.27 19.04
CA GLY A 85 9.38 36.89 20.04
C GLY A 85 8.72 38.22 19.64
N ILE A 86 9.00 38.77 18.46
CA ILE A 86 8.31 39.95 17.89
C ILE A 86 7.14 39.50 16.99
N GLY A 87 6.34 38.54 17.50
CA GLY A 87 5.20 37.99 16.77
C GLY A 87 3.94 38.83 16.99
N SER A 88 3.21 39.14 15.92
CA SER A 88 1.86 39.71 16.01
C SER A 88 0.92 38.78 16.80
N ALA A 89 -0.15 39.31 17.38
CA ALA A 89 -1.15 38.51 18.11
C ALA A 89 -1.69 37.31 17.28
N GLN A 90 -1.76 37.48 15.95
CA GLN A 90 -2.17 36.44 15.00
C GLN A 90 -1.21 35.23 14.99
N SER A 91 0.10 35.46 15.16
CA SER A 91 1.10 34.38 15.26
C SER A 91 0.87 33.48 16.49
N ARG A 92 0.44 34.08 17.61
CA ARG A 92 0.14 33.32 18.84
C ARG A 92 -1.06 32.39 18.64
N VAL A 93 -2.14 32.89 18.02
CA VAL A 93 -3.34 32.09 17.75
C VAL A 93 -3.02 30.93 16.80
N ALA A 94 -2.28 31.18 15.72
CA ALA A 94 -1.88 30.15 14.78
C ALA A 94 -1.01 29.06 15.46
N ARG A 95 -0.12 29.43 16.39
CA ARG A 95 0.69 28.47 17.15
C ARG A 95 -0.15 27.59 18.07
N GLU A 96 -1.12 28.17 18.77
CA GLU A 96 -2.04 27.39 19.61
C GLU A 96 -2.90 26.45 18.76
N VAL A 97 -3.39 26.90 17.60
CA VAL A 97 -4.13 26.05 16.65
C VAL A 97 -3.28 24.87 16.20
N ARG A 98 -2.03 25.10 15.77
CA ARG A 98 -1.11 24.01 15.39
C ARG A 98 -0.93 23.00 16.52
N LYS A 99 -0.71 23.49 17.75
CA LYS A 99 -0.52 22.65 18.94
C LYS A 99 -1.77 21.80 19.23
N THR A 100 -2.96 22.40 19.19
CA THR A 100 -4.22 21.69 19.40
C THR A 100 -4.46 20.66 18.29
N THR A 101 -4.25 21.04 17.03
CA THR A 101 -4.38 20.12 15.90
C THR A 101 -3.41 18.93 16.02
N PHE A 102 -2.15 19.17 16.40
CA PHE A 102 -1.18 18.08 16.64
C PHE A 102 -1.61 17.14 17.76
N ALA A 103 -2.12 17.67 18.88
CA ALA A 103 -2.61 16.85 19.98
C ALA A 103 -3.78 15.96 19.54
N LEU A 104 -4.76 16.53 18.83
CA LEU A 104 -5.91 15.78 18.31
C LEU A 104 -5.49 14.68 17.32
N ILE A 105 -4.60 14.99 16.37
CA ILE A 105 -4.10 13.99 15.41
C ILE A 105 -3.28 12.91 16.13
N HIS A 106 -2.46 13.30 17.11
CA HIS A 106 -1.69 12.34 17.90
C HIS A 106 -2.61 11.37 18.66
N ASP A 107 -3.69 11.88 19.26
CA ASP A 107 -4.68 11.06 19.97
C ASP A 107 -5.42 10.12 19.00
N LEU A 108 -5.80 10.60 17.81
CA LEU A 108 -6.38 9.75 16.74
C LEU A 108 -5.46 8.61 16.32
N VAL A 109 -4.16 8.89 16.18
CA VAL A 109 -3.18 7.89 15.75
C VAL A 109 -2.86 6.89 16.87
N ARG A 110 -2.98 7.32 18.13
CA ARG A 110 -2.76 6.49 19.32
C ARG A 110 -3.94 5.56 19.60
N ASP A 111 -5.17 6.03 19.43
CA ASP A 111 -6.40 5.27 19.67
C ASP A 111 -7.08 4.92 18.34
N GLN A 112 -6.69 3.78 17.75
CA GLN A 112 -7.24 3.27 16.48
C GLN A 112 -8.30 2.17 16.69
N THR A 113 -9.14 2.34 17.70
CA THR A 113 -10.35 1.52 17.90
C THR A 113 -11.33 1.57 16.70
N ALA A 114 -12.24 0.61 16.61
CA ALA A 114 -13.24 0.60 15.52
C ALA A 114 -14.11 1.89 15.52
N ASP A 115 -14.48 2.38 16.71
CA ASP A 115 -15.31 3.58 16.87
C ASP A 115 -14.57 4.88 16.52
N SER A 116 -13.27 4.98 16.84
CA SER A 116 -12.44 6.14 16.50
C SER A 116 -12.21 6.27 15.00
N ASN A 117 -12.09 5.15 14.28
CA ASN A 117 -11.97 5.14 12.81
C ASN A 117 -13.20 5.73 12.10
N ILE A 118 -14.39 5.67 12.70
CA ILE A 118 -15.60 6.27 12.12
C ILE A 118 -15.58 7.80 12.32
N SER A 119 -15.13 8.26 13.49
CA SER A 119 -15.12 9.69 13.84
C SER A 119 -13.91 10.46 13.32
N CYS A 120 -12.84 9.78 12.90
CA CYS A 120 -11.59 10.42 12.48
C CYS A 120 -11.78 11.40 11.31
N VAL A 121 -12.69 11.11 10.37
CA VAL A 121 -12.96 11.97 9.21
C VAL A 121 -13.52 13.32 9.66
N GLY A 122 -14.50 13.31 10.56
CA GLY A 122 -15.12 14.55 11.07
C GLY A 122 -14.15 15.38 11.93
N ILE A 123 -13.27 14.72 12.68
CA ILE A 123 -12.24 15.41 13.47
C ILE A 123 -11.20 16.08 12.54
N LEU A 124 -10.75 15.39 11.49
CA LEU A 124 -9.81 15.94 10.51
C LEU A 124 -10.45 17.05 9.68
N GLU A 125 -11.73 16.93 9.32
CA GLU A 125 -12.50 17.99 8.65
C GLU A 125 -12.56 19.25 9.52
N SER A 126 -12.96 19.12 10.79
CA SER A 126 -12.96 20.23 11.75
C SER A 126 -11.58 20.86 11.94
N CYS A 127 -10.52 20.04 12.07
CA CYS A 127 -9.15 20.55 12.11
C CYS A 127 -8.79 21.33 10.85
N SER A 128 -9.19 20.85 9.67
CA SER A 128 -8.91 21.51 8.39
C SER A 128 -9.59 22.88 8.30
N GLU A 129 -10.85 22.99 8.75
CA GLU A 129 -11.60 24.25 8.77
C GLU A 129 -10.97 25.27 9.72
N VAL A 130 -10.59 24.83 10.92
CA VAL A 130 -9.92 25.70 11.91
C VAL A 130 -8.54 26.13 11.42
N CYS A 131 -7.77 25.23 10.81
CA CYS A 131 -6.50 25.56 10.19
C CYS A 131 -6.67 26.59 9.07
N ALA A 132 -7.66 26.41 8.19
CA ALA A 132 -7.95 27.35 7.11
C ALA A 132 -8.33 28.75 7.65
N ALA A 133 -9.17 28.82 8.70
CA ALA A 133 -9.56 30.07 9.33
C ALA A 133 -8.37 30.85 9.93
N GLN A 134 -7.32 30.13 10.35
CA GLN A 134 -6.12 30.69 10.98
C GLN A 134 -4.90 30.72 10.06
N GLN A 135 -5.10 30.51 8.75
CA GLN A 135 -4.04 30.50 7.73
C GLN A 135 -2.91 29.48 8.03
N VAL A 136 -3.26 28.36 8.65
CA VAL A 136 -2.37 27.22 8.88
C VAL A 136 -2.54 26.22 7.73
N ASN A 137 -1.44 25.87 7.07
CA ASN A 137 -1.44 24.89 5.99
C ASN A 137 -1.51 23.46 6.57
N MET A 138 -2.71 22.87 6.58
CA MET A 138 -2.97 21.52 7.11
C MET A 138 -2.15 20.42 6.39
N PRO A 139 -2.02 20.39 5.04
CA PRO A 139 -1.15 19.42 4.37
C PRO A 139 0.31 19.47 4.85
N ASN A 140 0.87 20.66 5.01
CA ASN A 140 2.23 20.82 5.53
C ASN A 140 2.35 20.35 6.98
N LEU A 141 1.33 20.58 7.80
CA LEU A 141 1.27 20.18 9.19
C LEU A 141 1.25 18.65 9.34
N LEU A 142 0.41 17.96 8.56
CA LEU A 142 0.28 16.49 8.60
C LEU A 142 1.53 15.75 8.10
N GLN A 143 2.37 16.40 7.33
CA GLN A 143 3.61 15.82 6.79
C GLN A 143 4.84 16.12 7.65
N GLN A 144 4.68 16.80 8.79
CA GLN A 144 5.79 17.08 9.70
C GLN A 144 6.08 15.87 10.60
N PRO A 145 7.37 15.54 10.82
CA PRO A 145 7.78 14.42 11.66
C PRO A 145 7.77 14.77 13.16
N TYR A 146 6.59 15.05 13.73
CA TYR A 146 6.47 15.55 15.11
C TYR A 146 6.22 14.47 16.16
N ILE A 147 5.91 13.23 15.77
CA ILE A 147 5.69 12.11 16.69
C ILE A 147 6.93 11.23 16.63
N GLU A 148 7.81 11.34 17.62
CA GLU A 148 9.04 10.52 17.71
C GLU A 148 9.90 10.57 16.43
N GLY A 149 9.92 11.70 15.73
CA GLY A 149 10.70 11.87 14.49
C GLY A 149 10.05 11.29 13.23
N HIS A 150 8.80 10.83 13.30
CA HIS A 150 8.02 10.33 12.18
C HIS A 150 6.69 11.07 12.01
N THR A 151 6.08 10.93 10.83
CA THR A 151 4.81 11.55 10.50
C THR A 151 3.63 10.82 11.17
N PRO A 152 2.47 11.49 11.36
CA PRO A 152 1.23 10.82 11.74
C PRO A 152 0.84 9.65 10.83
N LEU A 153 1.11 9.75 9.52
CA LEU A 153 0.84 8.69 8.55
C LEU A 153 1.67 7.42 8.84
N TYR A 154 2.95 7.59 9.16
CA TYR A 154 3.81 6.46 9.59
C TYR A 154 3.20 5.74 10.79
N TRP A 155 2.89 6.48 11.85
CA TRP A 155 2.34 5.89 13.08
C TRP A 155 0.95 5.31 12.90
N ALA A 156 0.13 5.90 12.02
CA ALA A 156 -1.18 5.35 11.67
C ALA A 156 -1.04 3.95 11.07
N ILE A 157 -0.06 3.75 10.19
CA ILE A 157 0.25 2.46 9.57
C ILE A 157 0.84 1.48 10.60
N VAL A 158 1.83 1.92 11.39
CA VAL A 158 2.55 1.04 12.33
C VAL A 158 1.64 0.53 13.45
N LYS A 159 0.82 1.42 14.03
CA LYS A 159 -0.09 1.10 15.15
C LYS A 159 -1.42 0.49 14.71
N ARG A 160 -1.62 0.29 13.41
CA ARG A 160 -2.83 -0.32 12.88
C ARG A 160 -3.04 -1.69 13.52
N PRO A 161 -4.25 -2.01 14.03
CA PRO A 161 -4.55 -3.37 14.43
C PRO A 161 -4.43 -4.29 13.20
N VAL A 162 -3.60 -5.32 13.32
CA VAL A 162 -3.54 -6.39 12.32
C VAL A 162 -4.84 -7.18 12.50
N ASP A 163 -5.71 -7.09 11.50
CA ASP A 163 -6.89 -7.92 11.45
C ASP A 163 -6.42 -9.31 11.01
N ASP A 164 -6.51 -10.29 11.92
CA ASP A 164 -6.15 -11.68 11.63
C ASP A 164 -7.18 -12.36 10.70
N SER A 165 -8.30 -11.70 10.40
CA SER A 165 -9.24 -12.19 9.40
C SER A 165 -8.62 -12.17 8.00
N GLU A 166 -9.06 -13.12 7.16
CA GLU A 166 -8.54 -13.34 5.81
C GLU A 166 -8.30 -12.04 5.02
N PRO A 167 -7.32 -12.04 4.08
CA PRO A 167 -7.02 -10.87 3.27
C PRO A 167 -8.33 -10.31 2.70
N PRO A 168 -8.66 -9.05 3.00
CA PRO A 168 -9.97 -8.51 2.68
C PRO A 168 -10.17 -8.59 1.17
N ALA A 169 -11.36 -9.07 0.78
CA ALA A 169 -11.75 -9.19 -0.62
C ALA A 169 -11.69 -7.84 -1.37
N SER A 170 -11.60 -6.72 -0.65
CA SER A 170 -11.46 -5.37 -1.18
C SER A 170 -10.10 -4.77 -0.83
N PHE A 171 -9.51 -4.00 -1.76
CA PHE A 171 -8.30 -3.18 -1.55
C PHE A 171 -8.63 -1.85 -0.83
N GLU A 172 -9.58 -1.85 0.09
CA GLU A 172 -10.01 -0.63 0.77
C GLU A 172 -9.05 -0.23 1.88
N LEU A 173 -8.54 0.99 1.80
CA LEU A 173 -7.69 1.55 2.85
C LEU A 173 -8.47 1.78 4.15
N PRO A 174 -7.86 1.55 5.32
CA PRO A 174 -8.44 1.93 6.60
C PRO A 174 -8.88 3.40 6.60
N PRO A 175 -10.06 3.72 7.18
CA PRO A 175 -10.64 5.07 7.12
C PRO A 175 -9.70 6.17 7.57
N LEU A 176 -8.95 5.95 8.67
CA LEU A 176 -7.97 6.90 9.19
C LEU A 176 -6.83 7.16 8.21
N ILE A 177 -6.20 6.11 7.66
CA ILE A 177 -5.09 6.23 6.70
C ILE A 177 -5.58 6.96 5.44
N ARG A 178 -6.76 6.58 4.92
CA ARG A 178 -7.37 7.22 3.76
C ARG A 178 -7.63 8.71 4.01
N ALA A 179 -8.18 9.06 5.17
CA ALA A 179 -8.45 10.45 5.52
C ALA A 179 -7.15 11.26 5.66
N LEU A 180 -6.15 10.72 6.37
CA LEU A 180 -4.86 11.37 6.52
C LEU A 180 -4.18 11.61 5.16
N LEU A 181 -4.23 10.65 4.23
CA LEU A 181 -3.71 10.83 2.87
C LEU A 181 -4.43 11.97 2.12
N ALA A 182 -5.76 11.98 2.17
CA ALA A 182 -6.57 13.00 1.49
C ALA A 182 -6.27 14.43 1.99
N TYR A 183 -6.10 14.61 3.30
CA TYR A 183 -5.74 15.91 3.89
C TYR A 183 -4.25 16.24 3.79
N SER A 184 -3.38 15.25 3.53
CA SER A 184 -1.94 15.46 3.36
C SER A 184 -1.55 15.77 1.91
N ALA A 185 -2.41 15.51 0.93
CA ALA A 185 -2.06 15.66 -0.48
C ALA A 185 -1.77 17.14 -0.85
N PRO A 186 -0.73 17.42 -1.67
CA PRO A 186 0.23 16.47 -2.25
C PRO A 186 1.31 16.03 -1.24
N LEU A 187 1.69 14.74 -1.31
CA LEU A 187 2.74 14.19 -0.44
C LEU A 187 4.14 14.61 -0.89
N LYS A 188 4.97 14.93 0.10
CA LYS A 188 6.41 15.17 -0.03
C LYS A 188 7.13 13.83 -0.13
N GLU A 189 8.24 13.82 -0.85
CA GLU A 189 9.11 12.65 -0.97
C GLU A 189 9.53 12.10 0.40
N SER A 190 9.81 12.96 1.38
CA SER A 190 10.13 12.54 2.75
C SER A 190 8.99 11.77 3.41
N THR A 191 7.74 12.18 3.19
CA THR A 191 6.56 11.50 3.74
C THR A 191 6.28 10.17 3.02
N ILE A 192 6.54 10.10 1.70
CA ILE A 192 6.45 8.84 0.95
C ILE A 192 7.47 7.82 1.49
N LYS A 193 8.73 8.27 1.71
CA LYS A 193 9.76 7.43 2.35
C LYS A 193 9.36 6.96 3.74
N ASP A 194 8.69 7.82 4.52
CA ASP A 194 8.19 7.47 5.84
C ASP A 194 7.07 6.41 5.75
N ILE A 195 6.13 6.56 4.82
CA ILE A 195 5.10 5.54 4.54
C ILE A 195 5.73 4.21 4.13
N HIS A 196 6.75 4.22 3.26
CA HIS A 196 7.48 3.00 2.88
C HIS A 196 8.11 2.31 4.09
N LEU A 197 8.74 3.10 4.98
CA LEU A 197 9.32 2.58 6.21
C LEU A 197 8.26 1.97 7.13
N ALA A 198 7.10 2.60 7.27
CA ALA A 198 5.98 2.10 8.06
C ALA A 198 5.46 0.75 7.54
N CYS A 199 5.25 0.64 6.22
CA CYS A 199 4.83 -0.62 5.61
C CYS A 199 5.88 -1.73 5.76
N LEU A 200 7.16 -1.38 5.70
CA LEU A 200 8.26 -2.31 5.93
C LEU A 200 8.32 -2.81 7.37
N HIS A 201 8.05 -1.95 8.35
CA HIS A 201 8.04 -2.30 9.76
C HIS A 201 7.08 -3.47 10.06
N ASN A 202 5.90 -3.46 9.45
CA ASN A 202 4.88 -4.51 9.63
C ASN A 202 4.92 -5.60 8.55
N CYS A 203 5.83 -5.50 7.56
CA CYS A 203 5.84 -6.36 6.37
C CYS A 203 4.48 -6.45 5.65
N ASP A 204 3.70 -5.37 5.69
CA ASP A 204 2.30 -5.36 5.27
C ASP A 204 2.16 -5.08 3.77
N GLN A 205 2.37 -6.14 2.98
CA GLN A 205 2.31 -6.07 1.52
C GLN A 205 0.92 -5.68 1.03
N TRP A 206 -0.16 -6.18 1.64
CA TRP A 206 -1.51 -5.87 1.20
C TRP A 206 -1.81 -4.37 1.36
N LEU A 207 -1.50 -3.80 2.53
CA LEU A 207 -1.73 -2.38 2.78
C LEU A 207 -0.91 -1.53 1.82
N TYR A 208 0.34 -1.91 1.57
CA TYR A 208 1.19 -1.21 0.62
C TYR A 208 0.61 -1.23 -0.80
N GLN A 209 0.02 -2.34 -1.25
CA GLN A 209 -0.67 -2.36 -2.53
C GLN A 209 -1.93 -1.49 -2.54
N SER A 210 -2.75 -1.54 -1.48
CA SER A 210 -3.91 -0.66 -1.34
C SER A 210 -3.52 0.83 -1.36
N LEU A 211 -2.36 1.19 -0.76
CA LEU A 211 -1.80 2.54 -0.83
C LEU A 211 -1.43 2.94 -2.26
N ARG A 212 -0.78 2.04 -3.02
CA ARG A 212 -0.43 2.29 -4.43
C ARG A 212 -1.63 2.50 -5.35
N LEU A 213 -2.80 1.98 -4.97
CA LEU A 213 -4.06 2.22 -5.69
C LEU A 213 -4.71 3.56 -5.35
N CYS A 214 -4.26 4.21 -4.27
CA CYS A 214 -4.78 5.51 -3.86
C CYS A 214 -4.19 6.63 -4.74
N PRO A 215 -5.04 7.45 -5.39
CA PRO A 215 -4.58 8.52 -6.29
C PRO A 215 -3.78 9.62 -5.57
N ASP A 216 -4.00 9.80 -4.27
CA ASP A 216 -3.28 10.78 -3.45
C ASP A 216 -1.88 10.28 -3.02
N PHE A 217 -1.60 8.98 -3.12
CA PHE A 217 -0.31 8.37 -2.78
C PHE A 217 0.58 8.15 -4.00
N ALA A 218 0.09 7.41 -5.01
CA ALA A 218 0.84 7.07 -6.21
C ALA A 218 0.21 7.71 -7.44
N ALA A 219 0.34 9.04 -7.55
CA ALA A 219 -0.02 9.71 -8.79
C ALA A 219 0.86 9.16 -9.91
N LEU A 220 0.25 8.47 -10.88
CA LEU A 220 0.91 8.10 -12.13
C LEU A 220 1.68 9.31 -12.66
N SER A 221 2.85 9.09 -13.26
CA SER A 221 3.60 10.15 -13.91
C SER A 221 2.66 10.98 -14.79
N ARG A 222 2.73 12.30 -14.72
CA ARG A 222 1.85 13.19 -15.50
C ARG A 222 1.89 12.86 -16.99
N LYS A 223 3.04 12.37 -17.48
CA LYS A 223 3.24 11.87 -18.84
C LYS A 223 2.36 10.65 -19.12
N ASP A 224 2.35 9.68 -18.21
CA ASP A 224 1.58 8.45 -18.33
C ASP A 224 0.08 8.75 -18.28
N GLN A 225 -0.35 9.63 -17.36
CA GLN A 225 -1.76 10.05 -17.29
C GLN A 225 -2.23 10.72 -18.59
N LEU A 226 -1.40 11.58 -19.17
CA LEU A 226 -1.75 12.29 -20.40
C LEU A 226 -1.83 11.35 -21.62
N LEU A 227 -0.94 10.36 -21.70
CA LEU A 227 -0.76 9.52 -22.89
C LEU A 227 -1.58 8.23 -22.84
N LEU A 228 -1.81 7.69 -21.66
CA LEU A 228 -2.62 6.49 -21.46
C LEU A 228 -4.10 6.82 -21.30
N GLY A 229 -4.42 8.04 -20.88
CA GLY A 229 -5.78 8.51 -20.59
C GLY A 229 -6.09 8.50 -19.09
N VAL A 230 -7.26 9.05 -18.74
CA VAL A 230 -7.65 9.31 -17.34
C VAL A 230 -7.94 8.03 -16.54
N GLN A 231 -8.12 6.88 -17.21
CA GLN A 231 -8.44 5.60 -16.56
C GLN A 231 -7.55 4.47 -17.09
N VAL A 232 -6.36 4.36 -16.52
CA VAL A 232 -5.52 3.15 -16.68
C VAL A 232 -5.83 2.24 -15.51
N PRO A 233 -6.29 1.00 -15.74
CA PRO A 233 -6.41 0.03 -14.67
C PRO A 233 -5.06 -0.16 -13.97
N PRO A 234 -5.05 -0.33 -12.64
CA PRO A 234 -3.81 -0.49 -11.92
C PRO A 234 -3.10 -1.79 -12.28
N ASP A 235 -1.77 -1.78 -12.22
CA ASP A 235 -0.98 -3.00 -12.31
C ASP A 235 -1.23 -3.88 -11.08
N ALA A 236 -1.28 -5.20 -11.27
CA ALA A 236 -1.48 -6.16 -10.19
C ALA A 236 -0.15 -6.78 -9.73
N VAL A 237 -0.01 -7.01 -8.44
CA VAL A 237 1.11 -7.73 -7.85
C VAL A 237 0.65 -8.55 -6.66
N VAL A 238 0.96 -9.84 -6.66
CA VAL A 238 0.62 -10.77 -5.60
C VAL A 238 1.91 -11.43 -5.15
N VAL A 239 2.24 -11.26 -3.86
CA VAL A 239 3.44 -11.87 -3.27
C VAL A 239 3.00 -13.15 -2.56
N GLY A 240 3.54 -14.29 -3.00
CA GLY A 240 3.33 -15.57 -2.34
C GLY A 240 4.00 -15.58 -0.97
N ALA A 241 3.26 -16.03 0.06
CA ALA A 241 3.79 -16.16 1.41
C ALA A 241 4.97 -17.15 1.41
N PRO A 242 6.16 -16.72 1.86
CA PRO A 242 7.30 -17.64 1.91
C PRO A 242 7.05 -18.69 3.01
N ALA A 243 7.30 -19.96 2.70
CA ALA A 243 7.13 -21.04 3.68
C ALA A 243 8.06 -20.90 4.91
N ARG A 244 9.20 -20.22 4.73
CA ARG A 244 10.22 -19.94 5.75
C ARG A 244 10.93 -18.63 5.41
N HIS A 245 11.58 -18.01 6.40
CA HIS A 245 12.39 -16.80 6.19
C HIS A 245 13.54 -16.95 5.17
N ASP A 246 14.01 -18.17 4.90
CA ASP A 246 15.08 -18.43 3.92
C ASP A 246 14.55 -19.07 2.62
N ALA A 247 13.24 -19.31 2.55
CA ALA A 247 12.62 -19.88 1.38
C ALA A 247 12.60 -18.83 0.24
N PRO A 248 12.70 -19.29 -1.03
CA PRO A 248 12.44 -18.39 -2.14
C PRO A 248 11.02 -17.85 -2.01
N PHE A 249 10.85 -16.58 -2.36
CA PHE A 249 9.52 -15.99 -2.48
C PHE A 249 9.18 -15.83 -3.94
N THR A 250 7.87 -15.83 -4.22
CA THR A 250 7.33 -15.74 -5.57
C THR A 250 6.46 -14.50 -5.67
N VAL A 251 6.51 -13.80 -6.79
CA VAL A 251 5.70 -12.62 -7.07
C VAL A 251 5.02 -12.80 -8.41
N GLU A 252 3.71 -12.93 -8.41
CA GLU A 252 2.89 -12.88 -9.62
C GLU A 252 2.60 -11.42 -9.94
N PHE A 253 2.70 -11.04 -11.22
CA PHE A 253 2.49 -9.67 -11.64
C PHE A 253 1.69 -9.58 -12.93
N ALA A 254 1.00 -8.45 -13.09
CA ALA A 254 0.32 -8.08 -14.32
C ALA A 254 0.49 -6.59 -14.61
N PHE A 255 1.14 -6.26 -15.73
CA PHE A 255 1.31 -4.87 -16.20
C PHE A 255 0.28 -4.56 -17.27
N VAL A 256 -0.60 -3.59 -17.02
CA VAL A 256 -1.68 -3.22 -17.93
C VAL A 256 -1.16 -2.24 -18.99
N GLN A 257 -1.61 -2.43 -20.25
CA GLN A 257 -1.14 -1.65 -21.41
C GLN A 257 0.39 -1.63 -21.55
N PHE A 258 1.04 -2.76 -21.25
CA PHE A 258 2.50 -2.85 -21.10
C PHE A 258 3.27 -2.24 -22.27
N GLN A 259 2.97 -2.63 -23.51
CA GLN A 259 3.69 -2.13 -24.69
C GLN A 259 3.49 -0.63 -24.91
N LYS A 260 2.28 -0.12 -24.68
CA LYS A 260 1.98 1.31 -24.83
C LYS A 260 2.83 2.11 -23.86
N ARG A 261 2.93 1.65 -22.62
CA ARG A 261 3.75 2.27 -21.57
C ARG A 261 5.24 2.15 -21.86
N MET A 262 5.71 0.98 -22.31
CA MET A 262 7.11 0.79 -22.71
C MET A 262 7.52 1.73 -23.86
N ARG A 263 6.64 1.97 -24.84
CA ARG A 263 6.92 2.91 -25.95
C ARG A 263 6.91 4.37 -25.53
N VAL A 264 6.16 4.71 -24.48
CA VAL A 264 5.92 6.09 -24.05
C VAL A 264 6.83 6.49 -22.91
N SER A 265 6.77 5.75 -21.82
CA SER A 265 7.44 6.03 -20.55
C SER A 265 8.83 5.44 -20.52
N GLN A 266 9.07 4.39 -21.32
CA GLN A 266 10.33 3.64 -21.40
C GLN A 266 10.77 2.97 -20.09
N ASP A 267 9.96 3.07 -19.04
CA ASP A 267 10.15 2.42 -17.75
C ASP A 267 8.76 2.17 -17.14
N VAL A 268 8.47 0.91 -16.83
CA VAL A 268 7.30 0.51 -16.05
C VAL A 268 7.76 -0.32 -14.87
N HIS A 269 7.23 -0.05 -13.68
CA HIS A 269 7.70 -0.73 -12.48
C HIS A 269 6.60 -1.01 -11.48
N LEU A 270 6.85 -2.05 -10.68
CA LEU A 270 6.05 -2.50 -9.56
C LEU A 270 6.93 -2.54 -8.33
N GLU A 271 6.38 -2.11 -7.22
CA GLU A 271 7.01 -2.16 -5.92
C GLU A 271 6.24 -3.12 -5.02
N PHE A 272 6.98 -3.90 -4.24
CA PHE A 272 6.41 -4.89 -3.34
C PHE A 272 7.33 -5.13 -2.14
N ILE A 273 6.75 -5.65 -1.07
CA ILE A 273 7.42 -5.98 0.18
C ILE A 273 7.54 -7.50 0.28
N SER A 274 8.76 -7.96 0.59
CA SER A 274 9.04 -9.37 0.90
C SER A 274 10.30 -9.45 1.74
N HIS A 275 10.32 -10.34 2.74
CA HIS A 275 11.43 -10.53 3.68
C HIS A 275 11.90 -9.21 4.33
N ALA A 276 10.96 -8.40 4.84
CA ALA A 276 11.21 -7.10 5.46
C ALA A 276 12.03 -6.13 4.57
N ARG A 277 11.93 -6.27 3.25
CA ARG A 277 12.62 -5.44 2.26
C ARG A 277 11.65 -4.96 1.20
N MET A 278 11.90 -3.75 0.71
CA MET A 278 11.18 -3.19 -0.42
C MET A 278 11.95 -3.50 -1.70
N TRP A 279 11.25 -4.16 -2.60
CA TRP A 279 11.74 -4.58 -3.89
C TRP A 279 11.07 -3.74 -4.95
N GLN A 280 11.80 -3.44 -6.02
CA GLN A 280 11.23 -2.90 -7.23
C GLN A 280 11.61 -3.79 -8.40
N MET A 281 10.58 -4.27 -9.08
CA MET A 281 10.65 -4.93 -10.37
C MET A 281 10.31 -3.90 -11.42
N SER A 282 11.08 -3.84 -12.50
CA SER A 282 10.85 -2.89 -13.58
C SER A 282 11.15 -3.51 -14.94
N PHE A 283 10.48 -3.02 -15.97
CA PHE A 283 10.84 -3.24 -17.36
C PHE A 283 11.18 -1.89 -17.97
N PHE A 284 12.27 -1.82 -18.71
CA PHE A 284 12.80 -0.57 -19.23
C PHE A 284 13.39 -0.74 -20.62
N VAL A 285 13.46 0.35 -21.36
CA VAL A 285 14.17 0.42 -22.65
C VAL A 285 15.63 0.73 -22.35
N ALA A 286 16.52 -0.19 -22.72
CA ALA A 286 17.94 -0.07 -22.53
C ALA A 286 18.48 1.18 -23.24
N SER A 287 19.47 1.79 -22.59
CA SER A 287 20.30 2.84 -23.16
C SER A 287 21.75 2.38 -23.16
N ASN A 288 22.62 3.07 -23.90
CA ASN A 288 24.05 2.76 -24.02
C ASN A 288 24.81 2.52 -22.68
N THR A 289 24.25 2.91 -21.53
CA THR A 289 24.87 2.72 -20.20
C THR A 289 24.63 1.36 -19.57
N SER A 290 23.66 0.55 -20.02
CA SER A 290 23.34 -0.74 -19.38
C SER A 290 24.20 -1.91 -19.85
N GLY A 291 25.00 -1.75 -20.91
CA GLY A 291 25.70 -2.88 -21.53
C GLY A 291 24.79 -3.81 -22.34
N LEU A 292 23.59 -3.35 -22.65
CA LEU A 292 22.64 -3.95 -23.58
C LEU A 292 22.57 -3.10 -24.85
N ASP A 293 22.02 -3.64 -25.92
CA ASP A 293 21.83 -2.89 -27.16
C ASP A 293 20.84 -1.73 -26.95
N ASP A 294 21.16 -0.57 -27.53
CA ASP A 294 20.33 0.63 -27.42
C ASP A 294 18.92 0.37 -27.97
N GLY A 295 17.90 0.72 -27.19
CA GLY A 295 16.50 0.47 -27.56
C GLY A 295 15.98 -0.94 -27.22
N GLN A 296 16.83 -1.88 -26.79
CA GLN A 296 16.39 -3.21 -26.38
C GLN A 296 15.55 -3.16 -25.11
N TRP A 297 14.45 -3.92 -25.03
CA TRP A 297 13.68 -3.99 -23.79
C TRP A 297 14.32 -4.97 -22.82
N ALA A 298 14.32 -4.63 -21.53
CA ALA A 298 14.95 -5.43 -20.49
C ALA A 298 14.11 -5.45 -19.21
N ALA A 299 14.22 -6.54 -18.45
CA ALA A 299 13.72 -6.65 -17.08
C ALA A 299 14.82 -6.24 -16.10
N ARG A 300 14.44 -5.62 -14.98
CA ARG A 300 15.35 -5.15 -13.95
C ARG A 300 14.77 -5.39 -12.56
N LEU A 301 15.59 -5.97 -11.69
CA LEU A 301 15.30 -6.14 -10.27
C LEU A 301 16.25 -5.26 -9.45
N LYS A 302 15.68 -4.47 -8.54
CA LYS A 302 16.43 -3.64 -7.58
C LYS A 302 15.80 -3.72 -6.18
N MET A 303 16.59 -3.37 -5.19
CA MET A 303 16.16 -3.24 -3.80
C MET A 303 16.22 -1.76 -3.40
N TYR A 304 15.29 -1.29 -2.56
CA TYR A 304 15.23 0.11 -2.14
C TYR A 304 16.34 0.47 -1.13
N GLU A 305 16.57 1.77 -0.92
CA GLU A 305 17.79 2.40 -0.36
C GLU A 305 18.30 1.88 1.00
N ASN A 306 17.49 1.13 1.77
CA ASN A 306 17.78 0.78 3.16
C ASN A 306 18.12 -0.71 3.40
N GLY A 307 18.17 -1.54 2.34
CA GLY A 307 18.44 -2.96 2.48
C GLY A 307 19.94 -3.30 2.57
N PRO A 308 20.36 -4.28 3.39
CA PRO A 308 21.76 -4.73 3.42
C PRO A 308 22.14 -5.43 2.11
N ILE A 309 23.40 -5.31 1.68
CA ILE A 309 23.89 -6.00 0.48
C ILE A 309 23.58 -7.50 0.58
N THR A 310 22.90 -8.05 -0.43
CA THR A 310 22.36 -9.40 -0.42
C THR A 310 22.60 -10.08 -1.74
N SER A 311 23.10 -11.32 -1.69
CA SER A 311 23.30 -12.12 -2.88
C SER A 311 21.96 -12.75 -3.26
N VAL A 312 21.54 -12.56 -4.51
CA VAL A 312 20.25 -13.06 -5.00
C VAL A 312 20.43 -13.85 -6.28
N THR A 313 19.57 -14.86 -6.44
CA THR A 313 19.26 -15.47 -7.73
C THR A 313 17.78 -15.24 -7.97
N ALA A 314 17.42 -14.64 -9.09
CA ALA A 314 16.05 -14.34 -9.46
C ALA A 314 15.74 -14.86 -10.86
N THR A 315 14.50 -15.29 -11.07
CA THR A 315 14.03 -15.85 -12.33
C THR A 315 12.71 -15.18 -12.70
N TYR A 316 12.66 -14.52 -13.85
CA TYR A 316 11.44 -14.04 -14.46
C TYR A 316 10.88 -15.11 -15.38
N GLU A 317 9.65 -15.53 -15.14
CA GLU A 317 8.88 -16.43 -16.01
C GLU A 317 7.76 -15.62 -16.66
N LEU A 318 7.80 -15.49 -17.98
CA LEU A 318 6.76 -14.84 -18.77
C LEU A 318 5.84 -15.90 -19.37
N GLU A 319 4.53 -15.73 -19.20
CA GLU A 319 3.54 -16.69 -19.67
C GLU A 319 3.06 -16.32 -21.08
N ALA A 320 3.25 -17.22 -22.04
CA ALA A 320 2.59 -17.09 -23.33
C ALA A 320 1.10 -17.44 -23.19
N HIS A 321 0.25 -16.68 -23.83
CA HIS A 321 -1.17 -16.99 -23.98
C HIS A 321 -1.37 -17.83 -25.23
N SER A 322 -1.53 -19.14 -25.01
CA SER A 322 -2.11 -20.01 -26.03
C SER A 322 -3.64 -19.93 -25.94
N SER A 323 -4.30 -19.76 -27.08
CA SER A 323 -5.76 -19.91 -27.16
C SER A 323 -6.20 -21.38 -27.14
N ASP A 324 -5.26 -22.30 -27.31
CA ASP A 324 -5.49 -23.73 -27.37
C ASP A 324 -5.11 -24.37 -26.03
N ASP A 325 -5.77 -25.47 -25.64
CA ASP A 325 -5.65 -26.17 -24.34
C ASP A 325 -4.25 -26.80 -24.09
N THR A 326 -3.29 -26.45 -24.95
CA THR A 326 -1.87 -26.75 -24.84
C THR A 326 -1.25 -26.04 -23.64
N PRO A 327 -0.28 -26.68 -22.95
CA PRO A 327 0.44 -26.04 -21.87
C PRO A 327 1.09 -24.72 -22.34
N ASN A 328 0.87 -23.64 -21.59
CA ASN A 328 1.42 -22.33 -21.91
C ASN A 328 2.94 -22.40 -22.02
N GLU A 329 3.48 -21.96 -23.16
CA GLU A 329 4.91 -21.79 -23.34
C GLU A 329 5.39 -20.71 -22.36
N THR A 330 6.41 -21.01 -21.57
CA THR A 330 7.00 -20.05 -20.62
C THR A 330 8.41 -19.71 -21.03
N VAL A 331 8.73 -18.41 -20.99
CA VAL A 331 10.12 -17.96 -21.17
C VAL A 331 10.69 -17.61 -19.81
N SER A 332 11.81 -18.25 -19.49
CA SER A 332 12.54 -18.04 -18.23
C SER A 332 13.78 -17.17 -18.46
N LEU A 333 13.93 -16.11 -17.68
CA LEU A 333 15.05 -15.18 -17.71
C LEU A 333 15.72 -15.16 -16.35
N GLU A 334 16.98 -15.58 -16.28
CA GLU A 334 17.73 -15.69 -15.04
C GLU A 334 18.57 -14.44 -14.75
N LEU A 335 18.60 -14.08 -13.47
CA LEU A 335 19.37 -12.98 -12.92
C LEU A 335 20.14 -13.49 -11.70
N GLN A 336 21.44 -13.18 -11.65
CA GLN A 336 22.24 -13.51 -10.48
C GLN A 336 23.20 -12.38 -10.16
N GLY A 337 23.28 -12.02 -8.87
CA GLY A 337 24.28 -11.05 -8.43
C GLY A 337 24.04 -10.59 -7.00
N LYS A 338 24.56 -9.41 -6.68
CA LYS A 338 24.36 -8.76 -5.38
C LYS A 338 23.51 -7.53 -5.56
N LEU A 339 22.47 -7.41 -4.75
CA LEU A 339 21.62 -6.23 -4.65
C LEU A 339 21.92 -5.51 -3.33
N GLY A 340 21.84 -4.19 -3.34
CA GLY A 340 22.16 -3.33 -2.21
C GLY A 340 21.69 -1.91 -2.46
N PRO A 341 22.04 -0.96 -1.59
CA PRO A 341 21.76 0.45 -1.81
C PRO A 341 22.37 0.92 -3.15
N PRO A 342 21.75 1.90 -3.84
CA PRO A 342 22.24 2.39 -5.14
C PRO A 342 23.70 2.87 -5.13
N SER A 343 24.21 3.29 -3.98
CA SER A 343 25.60 3.71 -3.78
C SER A 343 26.61 2.56 -3.76
N GLN A 344 26.17 1.31 -3.60
CA GLN A 344 27.04 0.15 -3.34
C GLN A 344 26.86 -0.99 -4.33
N CYS A 345 25.70 -1.13 -4.97
CA CYS A 345 25.40 -2.23 -5.88
C CYS A 345 24.63 -1.75 -7.10
N TYR A 346 24.89 -2.39 -8.24
CA TYR A 346 24.15 -2.17 -9.47
C TYR A 346 22.87 -3.00 -9.48
N PRO A 347 21.79 -2.51 -10.12
CA PRO A 347 20.59 -3.31 -10.32
C PRO A 347 20.88 -4.49 -11.25
N LEU A 348 20.22 -5.62 -11.02
CA LEU A 348 20.31 -6.78 -11.91
C LEU A 348 19.35 -6.60 -13.07
N HIS A 349 19.79 -6.87 -14.30
CA HIS A 349 18.95 -6.76 -15.47
C HIS A 349 19.24 -7.84 -16.51
N VAL A 350 18.24 -8.17 -17.31
CA VAL A 350 18.28 -9.20 -18.36
C VAL A 350 17.46 -8.73 -19.55
N ALA A 351 17.97 -8.97 -20.76
CA ALA A 351 17.25 -8.64 -21.99
C ALA A 351 15.95 -9.44 -22.09
N LEU A 352 14.87 -8.78 -22.51
CA LEU A 352 13.63 -9.45 -22.86
C LEU A 352 13.73 -10.06 -24.26
N PRO A 353 12.96 -11.13 -24.55
CA PRO A 353 12.80 -11.63 -25.91
C PRO A 353 12.20 -10.55 -26.82
N ASP A 354 12.71 -10.43 -28.04
CA ASP A 354 12.20 -9.47 -29.04
C ASP A 354 10.71 -9.67 -29.31
N ALA A 355 10.21 -10.90 -29.18
CA ALA A 355 8.81 -11.27 -29.29
C ALA A 355 7.88 -10.35 -28.45
N VAL A 356 8.33 -9.92 -27.26
CA VAL A 356 7.57 -9.07 -26.34
C VAL A 356 7.32 -7.65 -26.90
N GLN A 357 8.16 -7.19 -27.82
CA GLN A 357 8.09 -5.83 -28.37
C GLN A 357 7.02 -5.66 -29.46
N TYR A 358 6.59 -6.78 -30.08
CA TYR A 358 5.68 -6.77 -31.24
C TYR A 358 4.19 -6.78 -30.82
N PRO A 359 3.30 -6.05 -31.53
CA PRO A 359 1.87 -5.95 -31.18
C PRO A 359 1.10 -7.27 -31.05
N ARG A 360 1.62 -8.37 -31.59
CA ARG A 360 1.03 -9.72 -31.51
C ARG A 360 1.93 -10.68 -30.73
N SER A 361 2.61 -10.14 -29.72
CA SER A 361 3.41 -10.95 -28.81
C SER A 361 2.53 -12.04 -28.19
N PRO A 362 2.98 -13.31 -28.17
CA PRO A 362 2.26 -14.35 -27.46
C PRO A 362 2.26 -14.11 -25.94
N PHE A 363 3.16 -13.28 -25.41
CA PHE A 363 3.26 -12.94 -23.98
C PHE A 363 2.28 -11.85 -23.52
N LEU A 364 1.39 -11.38 -24.41
CA LEU A 364 0.45 -10.32 -24.09
C LEU A 364 -0.98 -10.80 -24.35
N THR A 365 -1.87 -10.46 -23.42
CA THR A 365 -3.31 -10.60 -23.65
C THR A 365 -3.79 -9.68 -24.77
N ALA A 366 -5.01 -9.93 -25.25
CA ALA A 366 -5.67 -9.07 -26.23
C ALA A 366 -5.83 -7.61 -25.74
N ASP A 367 -5.95 -7.39 -24.43
CA ASP A 367 -5.98 -6.07 -23.78
C ASP A 367 -4.58 -5.49 -23.48
N GLY A 368 -3.51 -6.17 -23.90
CA GLY A 368 -2.14 -5.69 -23.79
C GLY A 368 -1.55 -5.80 -22.39
N VAL A 369 -2.02 -6.77 -21.60
CA VAL A 369 -1.51 -7.07 -20.26
C VAL A 369 -0.34 -8.05 -20.39
N LEU A 370 0.80 -7.71 -19.79
CA LEU A 370 1.92 -8.63 -19.60
C LEU A 370 1.77 -9.32 -18.25
N ARG A 371 1.69 -10.66 -18.25
CA ARG A 371 1.66 -11.47 -17.03
C ARG A 371 2.95 -12.26 -16.87
N GLY A 372 3.30 -12.51 -15.62
CA GLY A 372 4.43 -13.36 -15.31
C GLY A 372 4.61 -13.58 -13.84
N LYS A 373 5.68 -14.31 -13.54
CA LYS A 373 6.07 -14.72 -12.20
C LYS A 373 7.54 -14.40 -11.99
N LEU A 374 7.86 -13.80 -10.85
CA LEU A 374 9.22 -13.54 -10.42
C LEU A 374 9.51 -14.41 -9.19
N THR A 375 10.45 -15.33 -9.32
CA THR A 375 10.94 -16.15 -8.20
C THR A 375 12.27 -15.58 -7.73
N VAL A 376 12.42 -15.31 -6.43
CA VAL A 376 13.66 -14.75 -5.86
C VAL A 376 14.16 -15.62 -4.72
N GLN A 377 15.38 -16.13 -4.87
CA GLN A 377 16.13 -16.83 -3.84
C GLN A 377 17.19 -15.89 -3.24
N ILE A 378 17.06 -15.61 -1.96
CA ILE A 378 18.08 -14.91 -1.17
C ILE A 378 19.11 -15.94 -0.70
N LYS A 379 20.40 -15.64 -0.88
CA LYS A 379 21.51 -16.45 -0.39
C LYS A 379 22.09 -15.78 0.85
N ASN A 380 21.73 -16.28 2.03
CA ASN A 380 22.39 -15.89 3.28
C ASN A 380 23.80 -16.48 3.29
N LYS A 381 24.77 -15.64 3.65
CA LYS A 381 26.18 -16.02 3.76
C LYS A 381 26.51 -16.54 5.15
#